data_AF-A0A2U9T0F7-F1
#
_entry.id   AF-A0A2U9T0F7-F1
#
_cell.length_a   1.000
_cell.length_b   1.000
_cell.length_c   1.000
_cell.angle_alpha   90.00
_cell.angle_beta   90.00
_cell.angle_gamma   90.00
#
_symmetry.space_group_name_H-M   'P 1'
#
loop_
_entity.id
_entity.type
_entity.pdbx_description
1 polymer ?
#
loop_
_entity_poly.entity_id
_entity_poly.type
_entity_poly.pdbx_seq_one_letter_code
_entity_poly.pdbx_strand_id
1 'polypeptide(L)'
;MVARGQDLRNEWHALQQRRIDRDRDTTRRLQAALGDAHDWHAFGDAWQQSLSAYAQASSIIWLDTAAWAVRAQRECMNAAIDWLRDCQTAGLQDWGRMAGTPPDGRST
;
A
#
# COMPACT_ATOMS: atom_id res chain seq x y z
N MET A 1 12.73 -9.67 -2.61
CA MET A 1 11.43 -9.50 -1.93
C MET A 1 11.44 -8.35 -0.92
N VAL A 2 12.43 -8.25 -0.01
CA VAL A 2 12.48 -7.20 1.03
C VAL A 2 12.46 -5.78 0.47
N ALA A 3 13.24 -5.47 -0.58
CA ALA A 3 13.27 -4.15 -1.21
C ALA A 3 11.90 -3.75 -1.80
N ARG A 4 11.24 -4.63 -2.57
CA ARG A 4 9.89 -4.37 -3.10
C ARG A 4 8.83 -4.19 -2.02
N GLY A 5 8.92 -4.95 -0.92
CA GLY A 5 8.05 -4.77 0.24
C GLY A 5 8.29 -3.44 0.96
N GLN A 6 9.54 -2.96 0.98
CA GLN A 6 9.87 -1.62 1.50
C GLN A 6 9.24 -0.52 0.64
N ASP A 7 9.31 -0.66 -0.69
CA ASP A 7 8.74 0.32 -1.63
C ASP A 7 7.22 0.43 -1.47
N LEU A 8 6.51 -0.71 -1.43
CA LEU A 8 5.06 -0.71 -1.20
C LEU A 8 4.67 -0.07 0.14
N ARG A 9 5.46 -0.30 1.20
CA ARG A 9 5.26 0.34 2.50
C ARG A 9 5.49 1.84 2.43
N ASN A 10 6.55 2.29 1.76
CA ASN A 10 6.84 3.71 1.60
C ASN A 10 5.72 4.41 0.81
N GLU A 11 5.23 3.79 -0.27
CA GLU A 11 4.08 4.27 -1.03
C GLU A 11 2.82 4.38 -0.16
N TRP A 12 2.55 3.37 0.68
CA TRP A 12 1.43 3.40 1.62
C TRP A 12 1.54 4.55 2.62
N HIS A 13 2.72 4.73 3.21
CA HIS A 13 2.96 5.84 4.13
C HIS A 13 2.78 7.20 3.47
N ALA A 14 3.22 7.36 2.22
CA ALA A 14 2.99 8.59 1.46
C ALA A 14 1.50 8.88 1.22
N LEU A 15 0.69 7.85 0.93
CA LEU A 15 -0.77 7.99 0.80
C LEU A 15 -1.43 8.40 2.12
N GLN A 16 -1.02 7.79 3.24
CA GLN A 16 -1.51 8.17 4.56
C GLN A 16 -1.13 9.61 4.92
N GLN A 17 0.10 10.02 4.62
CA GLN A 17 0.56 11.38 4.85
C GLN A 17 -0.27 12.40 4.06
N ARG A 18 -0.52 12.15 2.78
CA ARG A 18 -1.38 13.02 1.94
C ARG A 18 -2.79 13.19 2.50
N ARG A 19 -3.37 12.13 3.08
CA ARG A 19 -4.67 12.20 3.75
C ARG A 19 -4.61 13.12 4.98
N ILE A 20 -3.61 12.95 5.83
CA ILE A 20 -3.42 13.80 7.02
C ILE A 20 -3.22 15.26 6.63
N ASP A 21 -2.43 15.52 5.59
CA ASP A 21 -2.15 16.88 5.14
C ASP A 21 -3.39 17.56 4.57
N ARG A 22 -4.21 16.85 3.79
CA ARG A 22 -5.53 17.33 3.35
C ARG A 22 -6.41 17.70 4.54
N ASP A 23 -6.53 16.80 5.52
CA ASP A 23 -7.39 17.01 6.69
C ASP A 23 -6.94 18.27 7.46
N ARG A 24 -5.63 18.39 7.69
CA ARG A 24 -5.02 19.55 8.36
C ARG A 24 -5.22 20.85 7.59
N ASP A 25 -5.02 20.83 6.28
CA ASP A 25 -5.20 22.02 5.44
C ASP A 25 -6.65 22.50 5.47
N THR A 26 -7.62 21.59 5.30
CA THR A 26 -9.04 21.94 5.41
C THR A 26 -9.39 22.48 6.79
N THR A 27 -8.94 21.84 7.88
CA THR A 27 -9.15 22.37 9.23
C THR A 27 -8.57 23.77 9.42
N ARG A 28 -7.35 24.02 8.94
CA ARG A 28 -6.70 25.34 9.05
C ARG A 28 -7.47 26.42 8.29
N ARG A 29 -7.93 26.13 7.06
CA ARG A 29 -8.71 27.08 6.26
C ARG A 29 -10.03 27.45 6.94
N LEU A 30 -10.73 26.46 7.49
CA LEU A 30 -11.98 26.68 8.20
C LEU A 30 -11.76 27.46 9.50
N GLN A 31 -10.69 27.18 10.23
CA GLN A 31 -10.32 27.93 11.43
C GLN A 31 -9.96 29.38 11.11
N ALA A 32 -9.22 29.63 10.02
CA ALA A 32 -8.91 30.98 9.56
C ALA A 32 -10.19 31.74 9.19
N ALA A 33 -11.07 31.14 8.39
CA ALA A 33 -12.35 31.74 8.01
C ALA A 33 -13.25 32.02 9.22
N LEU A 34 -13.21 31.18 10.26
CA LEU A 34 -13.95 31.39 11.49
C LEU A 34 -13.32 32.51 12.35
N GLY A 35 -12.00 32.68 12.31
CA GLY A 35 -11.30 33.79 12.97
C GLY A 35 -11.69 35.15 12.40
N ASP A 36 -11.98 35.20 11.10
CA ASP A 36 -12.40 36.40 10.37
C ASP A 36 -13.94 36.61 10.37
N ALA A 37 -14.69 35.85 11.20
CA ALA A 37 -16.16 35.71 11.13
C ALA A 37 -17.01 36.94 11.54
N HIS A 38 -16.49 38.16 11.40
CA HIS A 38 -17.35 39.35 11.38
C HIS A 38 -18.33 39.34 10.19
N ASP A 39 -18.02 38.59 9.14
CA ASP A 39 -18.89 38.36 7.98
C ASP A 39 -19.24 36.87 7.83
N TRP A 40 -20.47 36.52 8.23
CA TRP A 40 -21.00 35.16 8.12
C TRP A 40 -21.20 34.68 6.68
N HIS A 41 -21.40 35.58 5.72
CA HIS A 41 -21.53 35.20 4.32
C HIS A 41 -20.17 34.77 3.77
N ALA A 42 -19.13 35.56 4.03
CA ALA A 42 -17.75 35.22 3.67
C ALA A 42 -17.30 33.89 4.30
N PHE A 43 -17.69 33.62 5.55
CA PHE A 43 -17.46 32.32 6.19
C PHE A 43 -18.16 31.17 5.43
N GLY A 44 -19.43 31.35 5.03
CA GLY A 44 -20.18 30.36 4.27
C GLY A 44 -19.52 30.01 2.93
N ASP A 45 -19.04 31.03 2.21
CA ASP A 45 -18.32 30.86 0.95
C ASP A 45 -16.99 30.10 1.17
N ALA A 46 -16.22 30.49 2.18
CA ALA A 46 -14.96 29.83 2.53
C ALA A 46 -15.18 28.37 2.98
N TRP A 47 -16.27 28.09 3.68
CA TRP A 47 -16.68 26.75 4.08
C TRP A 47 -16.97 25.88 2.86
N GLN A 48 -17.82 26.37 1.95
CA GLN A 48 -18.18 25.62 0.74
C GLN A 48 -16.96 25.36 -0.14
N GLN A 49 -16.11 26.37 -0.35
CA GLN A 49 -14.88 26.21 -1.12
C GLN A 49 -13.92 25.20 -0.47
N SER A 50 -13.78 25.23 0.85
CA SER A 50 -12.94 24.29 1.59
C SER A 50 -13.45 22.86 1.50
N LEU A 51 -14.77 22.65 1.58
CA LEU A 51 -15.37 21.32 1.41
C LEU A 51 -15.26 20.80 -0.03
N SER A 52 -15.45 21.65 -1.04
CA SER A 52 -15.25 21.27 -2.43
C SER A 52 -13.81 20.84 -2.70
N ALA A 53 -12.83 21.61 -2.20
CA ALA A 53 -11.42 21.25 -2.30
C ALA A 53 -11.10 19.94 -1.56
N TYR A 54 -11.67 19.75 -0.36
CA TYR A 54 -11.53 18.52 0.41
C TYR A 54 -12.08 17.31 -0.37
N ALA A 55 -13.27 17.43 -0.96
CA ALA A 55 -13.91 16.36 -1.72
C ALA A 55 -13.07 15.98 -2.95
N GLN A 56 -12.54 16.97 -3.67
CA GLN A 56 -11.66 16.74 -4.82
C GLN A 56 -10.34 16.08 -4.42
N ALA A 57 -9.68 16.54 -3.36
CA ALA A 57 -8.48 15.90 -2.85
C ALA A 57 -8.76 14.47 -2.36
N SER A 58 -9.93 14.24 -1.76
CA SER A 58 -10.37 12.92 -1.32
C SER A 58 -10.52 11.93 -2.45
N SER A 59 -11.16 12.32 -3.56
CA SER A 59 -11.36 11.42 -4.70
C SER A 59 -10.03 10.99 -5.32
N ILE A 60 -9.08 11.92 -5.45
CA ILE A 60 -7.74 11.62 -5.95
C ILE A 60 -7.02 10.63 -5.02
N ILE A 61 -7.05 10.86 -3.71
CA ILE A 61 -6.41 9.94 -2.74
C ILE A 61 -7.05 8.55 -2.81
N TRP A 62 -8.37 8.46 -2.96
CA TRP A 62 -9.06 7.17 -3.10
C TRP A 62 -8.66 6.43 -4.38
N LEU A 63 -8.59 7.11 -5.52
CA LEU A 63 -8.14 6.52 -6.77
C LEU A 63 -6.71 6.00 -6.68
N ASP A 64 -5.79 6.80 -6.11
CA ASP A 64 -4.40 6.40 -5.92
C ASP A 64 -4.28 5.21 -4.96
N THR A 65 -5.10 5.19 -3.91
CA THR A 65 -5.16 4.08 -2.95
C THR A 65 -5.68 2.79 -3.59
N ALA A 66 -6.70 2.88 -4.44
CA ALA A 66 -7.21 1.74 -5.18
C ALA A 66 -6.15 1.16 -6.13
N ALA A 67 -5.45 2.03 -6.87
CA ALA A 67 -4.35 1.61 -7.74
C ALA A 67 -3.21 0.94 -6.94
N TRP A 68 -2.83 1.52 -5.79
CA TRP A 68 -1.84 0.92 -4.89
C TRP A 68 -2.28 -0.46 -4.39
N ALA A 69 -3.55 -0.61 -3.97
CA ALA A 69 -4.07 -1.87 -3.43
C ALA A 69 -4.00 -3.02 -4.46
N VAL A 70 -4.37 -2.75 -5.72
CA VAL A 70 -4.26 -3.74 -6.80
C VAL A 70 -2.80 -4.14 -7.03
N ARG A 71 -1.87 -3.19 -7.05
CA ARG A 71 -0.43 -3.50 -7.19
C ARG A 71 0.08 -4.34 -6.01
N ALA A 72 -0.26 -3.95 -4.79
CA ALA A 72 0.15 -4.66 -3.58
C ALA A 72 -0.36 -6.11 -3.58
N GLN A 73 -1.63 -6.35 -3.95
CA GLN A 73 -2.19 -7.69 -4.08
C GLN A 73 -1.44 -8.54 -5.11
N ARG A 74 -1.14 -7.96 -6.27
CA ARG A 74 -0.38 -8.65 -7.33
C ARG A 74 1.02 -9.03 -6.86
N GLU A 75 1.74 -8.13 -6.19
CA GLU A 75 3.07 -8.42 -5.64
C GLU A 75 3.02 -9.50 -4.56
N CYS A 76 2.03 -9.47 -3.67
CA CYS A 76 1.81 -10.54 -2.68
C CYS A 76 1.57 -11.90 -3.34
N MET A 77 0.73 -11.94 -4.39
CA MET A 77 0.44 -13.18 -5.11
C MET A 77 1.68 -13.72 -5.82
N ASN A 78 2.47 -12.86 -6.47
CA ASN A 78 3.72 -13.26 -7.10
C ASN A 78 4.71 -13.83 -6.08
N ALA A 79 4.87 -13.18 -4.92
CA ALA A 79 5.73 -13.68 -3.85
C ALA A 79 5.29 -15.06 -3.34
N ALA A 80 3.98 -15.31 -3.24
CA ALA A 80 3.45 -16.61 -2.86
C ALA A 80 3.72 -17.69 -3.92
N ILE A 81 3.59 -17.35 -5.21
CA ILE A 81 3.90 -18.26 -6.33
C ILE A 81 5.39 -18.62 -6.34
N ASP A 82 6.26 -17.63 -6.17
CA ASP A 82 7.71 -17.85 -6.13
C ASP A 82 8.08 -18.76 -4.95
N TRP A 83 7.51 -18.49 -3.76
CA TRP A 83 7.71 -19.34 -2.58
C TRP A 83 7.23 -20.79 -2.81
N LEU A 84 6.06 -20.99 -3.42
CA LEU A 84 5.57 -22.34 -3.75
C LEU A 84 6.51 -23.06 -4.70
N ARG A 85 7.06 -22.36 -5.70
CA ARG A 85 8.03 -22.93 -6.65
C ARG A 85 9.33 -23.31 -5.95
N ASP A 86 9.82 -22.49 -5.03
CA ASP A 86 11.01 -22.79 -4.24
C ASP A 86 10.79 -24.03 -3.36
N CYS A 87 9.64 -24.15 -2.70
CA CYS A 87 9.27 -25.33 -1.92
C CYS A 87 9.19 -26.60 -2.78
N GLN A 88 8.59 -26.52 -3.97
CA GLN A 88 8.53 -27.66 -4.89
C GLN A 88 9.93 -28.09 -5.33
N THR A 89 10.79 -27.12 -5.67
CA THR A 89 12.15 -27.39 -6.12
C THR A 89 12.97 -28.02 -5.00
N ALA A 90 12.86 -27.51 -3.77
CA ALA A 90 13.52 -28.08 -2.60
C ALA A 90 13.02 -29.50 -2.30
N GLY A 91 11.71 -29.76 -2.37
CA GLY A 91 11.14 -31.08 -2.17
C GLY A 91 11.59 -32.10 -3.23
N LEU A 92 11.67 -31.69 -4.50
CA LEU A 92 12.19 -32.54 -5.58
C LEU A 92 13.67 -32.85 -5.41
N GLN A 93 14.48 -31.88 -4.96
CA GLN A 93 15.89 -32.08 -4.66
C GLN A 93 16.08 -33.06 -3.48
N ASP A 94 15.27 -32.93 -2.43
CA ASP A 94 15.31 -33.81 -1.27
C ASP A 94 14.91 -35.26 -1.65
N TRP A 95 13.85 -35.40 -2.45
CA TRP A 95 13.48 -36.70 -3.02
C TRP A 95 14.57 -37.30 -3.90
N GLY A 96 15.21 -36.50 -4.76
CA GLY A 96 16.33 -36.95 -5.59
C GLY A 96 17.54 -37.40 -4.78
N ARG A 97 17.81 -36.77 -3.62
CA ARG A 97 18.85 -37.23 -2.68
C ARG A 97 18.48 -38.56 -2.02
N MET A 98 17.23 -38.72 -1.59
CA MET A 98 16.74 -39.97 -0.99
C MET A 98 16.73 -41.13 -2.00
N ALA A 99 16.29 -40.86 -3.23
CA ALA A 99 16.26 -41.84 -4.33
C ALA A 99 17.65 -42.12 -4.92
N GLY A 100 18.61 -41.20 -4.74
CA GLY A 100 19.97 -41.25 -5.26
C GLY A 100 21.01 -41.94 -4.37
N THR A 101 20.60 -42.62 -3.30
CA THR A 101 21.48 -43.51 -2.51
C THR A 101 21.34 -44.95 -2.98
N PRO A 102 22.16 -45.46 -3.91
CA PRO A 102 22.52 -46.87 -3.87
C PRO A 102 23.43 -47.08 -2.64
N PRO A 103 23.09 -47.99 -1.71
CA PRO A 103 24.07 -48.42 -0.73
C PRO A 103 25.14 -49.20 -1.49
N ASP A 104 26.36 -48.67 -1.52
CA ASP A 104 27.48 -49.36 -2.14
C ASP A 104 27.64 -50.78 -1.56
N GLY A 105 27.58 -51.74 -2.48
CA GLY A 105 28.66 -52.71 -2.64
C GLY A 105 28.81 -53.75 -1.53
N ARG A 106 28.06 -54.85 -1.63
CA ARG A 106 28.64 -56.17 -1.37
C ARG A 106 27.94 -57.27 -2.15
N SER A 107 28.74 -57.98 -2.92
CA SER A 107 28.45 -59.25 -3.60
C SER A 107 28.12 -60.34 -2.58
N THR A 108 27.05 -61.10 -2.84
CA THR A 108 26.98 -62.58 -2.86
C THR A 108 25.66 -62.98 -3.51
#